data_AF-A0A6A3TNK2-F1
#
_entry.id   AF-A0A6A3TNK2-F1
#
_cell.length_a   1.000
_cell.length_b   1.000
_cell.length_c   1.000
_cell.angle_alpha   90.00
_cell.angle_beta   90.00
_cell.angle_gamma   90.00
#
_symmetry.space_group_name_H-M   'P 1'
#
loop_
_entity.id
_entity.type
_entity.pdbx_description
1 polymer ?
#
loop_
_entity_poly.entity_id
_entity_poly.type
_entity_poly.pdbx_seq_one_letter_code
_entity_poly.pdbx_strand_id
1 'polypeptide(L)'
;MVRGQTANDYRPNKNLVPAVLNKVCKGYERLEELQQIVHGGVEVRLSKMPPRQVKHPPNHGSARYRLNVLRLVLDRDLLEQWPEIIISPFGVVDKGGEDASVTGRTIHDLSYAEGTSINDCTDQDSII
;
A
#
# COMPACT_ATOMS: atom_id res chain seq x y z
N MET A 1 -4.81 -14.38 -14.47
CA MET A 1 -5.86 -13.34 -14.41
C MET A 1 -6.42 -13.34 -12.99
N VAL A 2 -6.17 -12.29 -12.20
CA VAL A 2 -6.46 -12.26 -10.74
C VAL A 2 -7.52 -11.19 -10.46
N ARG A 3 -8.42 -11.43 -9.50
CA ARG A 3 -9.46 -10.46 -9.04
C ARG A 3 -10.40 -9.92 -10.14
N GLY A 4 -10.87 -10.77 -11.04
CA GLY A 4 -11.88 -10.38 -12.04
C GLY A 4 -11.37 -9.41 -13.12
N GLN A 5 -10.05 -9.26 -13.27
CA GLN A 5 -9.48 -8.71 -14.49
C GLN A 5 -9.99 -9.52 -15.68
N THR A 6 -10.18 -8.89 -16.83
CA THR A 6 -10.48 -9.57 -18.10
C THR A 6 -9.59 -8.96 -19.17
N ALA A 7 -9.51 -9.61 -20.34
CA ALA A 7 -8.82 -9.03 -21.48
C ALA A 7 -9.37 -7.65 -21.88
N ASN A 8 -10.61 -7.33 -21.49
CA ASN A 8 -11.28 -6.06 -21.78
C ASN A 8 -11.23 -5.07 -20.60
N ASP A 9 -10.85 -5.52 -19.41
CA ASP A 9 -10.81 -4.70 -18.21
C ASP A 9 -9.68 -5.18 -17.30
N TYR A 10 -8.53 -4.53 -17.42
CA TYR A 10 -7.34 -4.85 -16.63
C TYR A 10 -7.27 -4.11 -15.29
N ARG A 11 -8.25 -3.24 -14.98
CA ARG A 11 -8.21 -2.41 -13.77
C ARG A 11 -7.97 -3.25 -12.52
N PRO A 12 -7.07 -2.83 -11.62
CA PRO A 12 -6.76 -3.59 -10.42
C PRO A 12 -7.90 -3.59 -9.39
N ASN A 13 -8.70 -2.51 -9.35
CA ASN A 13 -9.85 -2.38 -8.46
C ASN A 13 -11.13 -2.11 -9.25
N LYS A 14 -12.00 -3.13 -9.36
CA LYS A 14 -13.26 -3.03 -10.13
C LYS A 14 -14.28 -2.08 -9.52
N ASN A 15 -14.18 -1.81 -8.22
CA ASN A 15 -15.08 -0.89 -7.53
C ASN A 15 -14.77 0.59 -7.83
N LEU A 16 -13.57 0.90 -8.32
CA LEU A 16 -13.23 2.23 -8.77
C LEU A 16 -13.64 2.39 -10.24
N VAL A 17 -14.81 3.01 -10.48
CA VAL A 17 -15.39 3.18 -11.81
C VAL A 17 -15.00 4.54 -12.39
N PRO A 18 -14.22 4.60 -13.49
CA PRO A 18 -13.76 5.85 -14.12
C PRO A 18 -14.88 6.86 -14.37
N ALA A 19 -16.00 6.41 -14.95
CA ALA A 19 -17.12 7.27 -15.28
C ALA A 19 -17.80 7.89 -14.04
N VAL A 20 -17.86 7.15 -12.92
CA VAL A 20 -18.40 7.66 -11.66
C VAL A 20 -17.47 8.72 -11.10
N LEU A 21 -16.15 8.45 -11.06
CA LEU A 21 -15.14 9.40 -10.58
C LEU A 21 -15.14 10.70 -11.38
N ASN A 22 -15.24 10.64 -12.71
CA ASN A 22 -15.35 11.84 -13.54
C ASN A 22 -16.54 12.72 -13.17
N LYS A 23 -17.65 12.11 -12.73
CA LYS A 23 -18.85 12.84 -12.32
C LYS A 23 -18.73 13.40 -10.91
N VAL A 24 -18.31 12.58 -9.94
CA VAL A 24 -18.32 12.96 -8.51
C VAL A 24 -17.12 13.82 -8.12
N CYS A 25 -15.99 13.68 -8.81
CA CYS A 25 -14.77 14.47 -8.59
C CYS A 25 -14.62 15.59 -9.63
N LYS A 26 -15.71 16.03 -10.26
CA LYS A 26 -15.66 17.11 -11.25
C LYS A 26 -15.11 18.38 -10.61
N GLY A 27 -14.08 18.96 -11.22
CA GLY A 27 -13.38 20.15 -10.71
C GLY A 27 -12.31 19.86 -9.66
N TYR A 28 -12.06 18.59 -9.34
CA TYR A 28 -10.87 18.21 -8.59
C TYR A 28 -9.63 18.46 -9.46
N GLU A 29 -8.68 19.23 -8.92
CA GLU A 29 -7.46 19.64 -9.62
C GLU A 29 -6.70 18.45 -10.21
N ARG A 30 -6.63 17.34 -9.45
CA ARG A 30 -5.89 16.14 -9.83
C ARG A 30 -6.78 14.98 -10.31
N LEU A 31 -7.87 15.32 -11.01
CA LEU A 31 -8.80 14.32 -11.53
C LEU A 31 -8.12 13.40 -12.55
N GLU A 32 -7.19 13.90 -13.35
CA GLU A 32 -6.49 13.11 -14.36
C GLU A 32 -5.59 12.05 -13.73
N GLU A 33 -4.82 12.41 -12.71
CA GLU A 33 -3.97 11.51 -11.93
C GLU A 33 -4.81 10.47 -11.20
N LEU A 34 -5.95 10.89 -10.63
CA LEU A 34 -6.90 9.96 -10.03
C LEU A 34 -7.43 8.96 -11.06
N GLN A 35 -7.71 9.39 -12.29
CA GLN A 35 -8.09 8.48 -13.37
C GLN A 35 -6.97 7.51 -13.73
N GLN A 36 -5.72 7.97 -13.80
CA GLN A 36 -4.57 7.08 -14.05
C GLN A 36 -4.47 5.99 -12.98
N ILE A 37 -4.61 6.35 -11.69
CA ILE A 37 -4.60 5.40 -10.57
C ILE A 37 -5.73 4.37 -10.68
N VAL A 38 -6.91 4.78 -11.15
CA VAL A 38 -8.05 3.89 -11.30
C VAL A 38 -7.84 2.87 -12.43
N HIS A 39 -7.18 3.28 -13.51
CA HIS A 39 -6.91 2.43 -14.66
C HIS A 39 -5.73 1.48 -14.40
N GLY A 40 -4.59 2.01 -13.95
CA GLY A 40 -3.34 1.26 -13.79
C GLY A 40 -3.03 0.79 -12.38
N GLY A 41 -3.69 1.35 -11.37
CA GLY A 41 -3.27 1.22 -9.98
C GLY A 41 -2.32 2.35 -9.58
N VAL A 42 -1.90 2.33 -8.31
CA VAL A 42 -0.89 3.28 -7.81
C VAL A 42 0.47 2.85 -8.35
N GLU A 43 1.12 3.74 -9.09
CA GLU A 43 2.50 3.60 -9.54
C GLU A 43 3.37 4.59 -8.77
N VAL A 44 4.51 4.12 -8.27
CA VAL A 44 5.45 4.95 -7.50
C VAL A 44 6.80 4.91 -8.20
N ARG A 45 7.38 6.09 -8.46
CA ARG A 45 8.75 6.15 -8.96
C ARG A 45 9.71 6.04 -7.78
N LEU A 46 10.69 5.17 -7.94
CA LEU A 46 11.69 4.91 -6.93
C LEU A 46 13.00 5.58 -7.34
N SER A 47 13.55 6.42 -6.45
CA SER A 47 14.86 7.07 -6.64
C SER A 47 16.02 6.07 -6.43
N LYS A 48 15.76 5.02 -5.66
CA LYS A 48 16.65 3.88 -5.42
C LYS A 48 15.85 2.61 -5.23
N MET A 49 16.44 1.46 -5.53
CA MET A 49 15.80 0.17 -5.23
C MET A 49 15.81 -0.11 -3.72
N PRO A 50 14.66 -0.48 -3.13
CA PRO A 50 14.63 -0.97 -1.76
C PRO A 50 15.56 -2.19 -1.61
N PRO A 51 16.27 -2.32 -0.48
CA PRO A 51 17.13 -3.47 -0.25
C PRO A 51 16.30 -4.76 -0.19
N ARG A 52 16.84 -5.85 -0.75
CA ARG A 52 16.22 -7.16 -0.69
C ARG A 52 16.00 -7.58 0.77
N GLN A 53 14.75 -7.89 1.12
CA GLN A 53 14.41 -8.34 2.46
C GLN A 53 14.57 -9.86 2.57
N VAL A 54 15.51 -10.29 3.42
CA VAL A 54 15.70 -11.72 3.77
C VAL A 54 14.98 -12.11 5.06
N LYS A 55 14.56 -11.11 5.84
CA LYS A 55 13.84 -11.25 7.10
C LYS A 55 12.72 -10.20 7.14
N HIS A 56 11.61 -10.56 7.77
CA HIS A 56 10.52 -9.64 8.05
C HIS A 56 11.02 -8.52 8.97
N PRO A 57 10.80 -7.22 8.65
CA PRO A 57 11.20 -6.13 9.53
C PRO A 57 10.41 -6.19 10.85
N PRO A 58 10.99 -5.81 12.00
CA PRO A 58 10.22 -5.73 13.24
C PRO A 58 9.09 -4.70 13.10
N ASN A 59 8.00 -4.89 13.84
CA ASN A 59 6.95 -3.89 13.91
C ASN A 59 7.50 -2.61 14.57
N HIS A 60 7.15 -1.44 14.01
CA HIS A 60 7.44 -0.17 14.66
C HIS A 60 6.73 -0.08 16.03
N GLY A 61 7.33 0.59 17.01
CA GLY A 61 6.90 0.55 18.41
C GLY A 61 5.47 1.03 18.68
N SER A 62 4.87 1.76 17.73
CA SER A 62 3.46 2.16 17.78
C SER A 62 2.50 1.00 17.43
N ALA A 63 2.93 0.01 16.65
CA ALA A 63 2.13 -1.09 16.12
C ALA A 63 2.35 -2.41 16.89
N ARG A 64 2.32 -2.35 18.23
CA ARG A 64 2.62 -3.49 19.13
C ARG A 64 1.57 -4.60 19.07
N TYR A 65 0.31 -4.27 18.84
CA TYR A 65 -0.77 -5.26 18.85
C TYR A 65 -0.94 -5.89 17.47
N ARG A 66 -0.68 -7.20 17.40
CA ARG A 66 -1.01 -8.06 16.27
C ARG A 66 -2.51 -8.31 16.27
N LEU A 67 -3.28 -7.38 15.70
CA LEU A 67 -4.61 -7.75 15.23
C LEU A 67 -4.45 -8.48 13.91
N ASN A 68 -5.13 -9.62 13.77
CA ASN A 68 -5.15 -10.44 12.54
C ASN A 68 -5.91 -9.72 11.43
N VAL A 69 -5.37 -8.60 10.96
CA VAL A 69 -5.91 -7.85 9.83
C VAL A 69 -5.28 -8.46 8.57
N LEU A 70 -5.96 -9.46 8.01
CA LEU A 70 -5.51 -10.12 6.79
C LEU A 70 -5.60 -9.14 5.61
N ARG A 71 -4.46 -8.86 4.95
CA ARG A 71 -4.46 -8.12 3.67
C ARG A 71 -3.85 -8.92 2.52
N LEU A 72 -2.87 -9.77 2.79
CA LEU A 72 -2.38 -10.80 1.88
C LEU A 72 -1.65 -11.87 2.71
N VAL A 73 -2.00 -13.15 2.53
CA VAL A 73 -1.23 -14.26 3.11
C VAL A 73 -0.45 -14.87 1.96
N LEU A 74 0.87 -14.72 2.00
CA LEU A 74 1.77 -15.33 1.05
C LEU A 74 2.54 -16.44 1.75
N ASP A 75 2.82 -17.50 0.99
CA ASP A 75 3.80 -18.49 1.43
C ASP A 75 5.17 -17.80 1.54
N ARG A 76 5.93 -18.14 2.58
CA ARG A 76 7.26 -17.58 2.80
C ARG A 76 8.18 -17.86 1.62
N ASP A 77 8.02 -19.00 0.98
CA ASP A 77 8.85 -19.43 -0.14
C ASP A 77 8.65 -18.54 -1.38
N LEU A 78 7.54 -17.80 -1.45
CA LEU A 78 7.33 -16.80 -2.51
C LEU A 78 8.27 -15.59 -2.37
N LEU A 79 8.76 -15.29 -1.17
CA LEU A 79 9.75 -14.23 -0.97
C LEU A 79 11.13 -14.63 -1.54
N GLU A 80 11.39 -15.93 -1.67
CA GLU A 80 12.60 -16.41 -2.34
C GLU A 80 12.49 -16.27 -3.86
N GLN A 81 11.29 -16.45 -4.41
CA GLN A 81 11.01 -16.38 -5.85
C GLN A 81 10.81 -14.95 -6.35
N TRP A 82 10.29 -14.05 -5.52
CA TRP A 82 9.96 -12.67 -5.88
C TRP A 82 10.72 -11.68 -4.99
N PRO A 83 12.02 -11.47 -5.26
CA PRO A 83 12.85 -10.55 -4.47
C PRO A 83 12.40 -9.09 -4.55
N GLU A 84 11.50 -8.75 -5.48
CA GLU A 84 10.88 -7.44 -5.65
C GLU A 84 9.77 -7.18 -4.62
N ILE A 85 9.32 -8.21 -3.89
CA ILE A 85 8.33 -8.01 -2.82
C ILE A 85 9.00 -7.37 -1.62
N ILE A 86 8.50 -6.18 -1.27
CA ILE A 86 8.86 -5.48 -0.05
C ILE A 86 7.72 -5.58 0.96
N ILE A 87 8.08 -5.95 2.18
CA ILE A 87 7.19 -6.05 3.33
C ILE A 87 7.43 -4.84 4.22
N SER A 88 6.39 -4.04 4.42
CA SER A 88 6.37 -2.95 5.39
C SER A 88 5.62 -3.39 6.65
N PRO A 89 5.99 -2.87 7.84
CA PRO A 89 5.24 -3.15 9.05
C PRO A 89 3.76 -2.75 8.91
N PHE A 90 2.90 -3.55 9.50
CA PHE A 90 1.48 -3.28 9.58
C PHE A 90 0.99 -3.59 10.99
N GLY A 91 0.15 -2.71 11.53
CA GLY A 91 -0.50 -2.99 12.80
C GLY A 91 -1.56 -1.98 13.14
N VAL A 92 -1.98 -1.97 14.40
CA VAL A 92 -3.08 -1.15 14.89
C VAL A 92 -2.59 -0.30 16.05
N VAL A 93 -3.00 0.97 16.04
CA VAL A 93 -2.75 1.94 17.11
C VAL A 93 -4.06 2.36 17.76
N ASP A 94 -4.00 2.78 19.02
CA ASP A 94 -5.13 3.30 19.79
C ASP A 94 -5.83 4.46 19.06
N LYS A 95 -7.16 4.49 19.11
CA LYS A 95 -7.94 5.62 18.60
C LYS A 95 -8.58 6.36 19.77
N GLY A 96 -8.13 7.59 20.03
CA GLY A 96 -8.76 8.46 21.04
C GLY A 96 -8.50 8.06 22.49
N GLY A 97 -7.43 7.31 22.77
CA GLY A 97 -7.09 6.84 24.12
C GLY A 97 -7.79 5.54 24.53
N GLU A 98 -8.66 5.00 23.67
CA GLU A 98 -9.21 3.65 23.82
C GLU A 98 -8.19 2.61 23.34
N ASP A 99 -8.13 1.47 24.02
CA ASP A 99 -7.25 0.35 23.68
C ASP A 99 -7.50 -0.12 22.23
N ALA A 100 -6.43 -0.24 21.45
CA ALA A 100 -6.41 -0.79 20.10
C ALA A 100 -7.12 -2.15 19.97
N SER A 101 -7.24 -2.92 21.05
CA SER A 101 -8.00 -4.18 21.08
C SER A 101 -9.53 -3.99 20.94
N VAL A 102 -10.05 -2.81 21.29
CA VAL A 102 -11.47 -2.44 21.23
C VAL A 102 -11.74 -1.52 20.04
N THR A 103 -10.90 -0.49 19.87
CA THR A 103 -11.02 0.45 18.76
C THR A 103 -9.65 1.01 18.41
N GLY A 104 -9.22 0.77 17.17
CA GLY A 104 -7.90 1.19 16.72
C GLY A 104 -7.86 1.58 15.24
N ARG A 105 -6.82 2.32 14.86
CA ARG A 105 -6.52 2.67 13.48
C ARG A 105 -5.46 1.72 12.95
N THR A 106 -5.76 1.06 11.83
CA THR A 106 -4.74 0.31 11.10
C THR A 106 -3.74 1.27 10.49
N ILE A 107 -2.45 1.01 10.68
CA ILE A 107 -1.34 1.74 10.06
C ILE A 107 -0.56 0.77 9.19
N HIS A 108 -0.34 1.20 7.95
CA HIS A 108 0.67 0.63 7.07
C HIS A 108 1.89 1.53 7.12
N ASP A 109 2.96 1.06 7.77
CA ASP A 109 4.14 1.89 8.03
C ASP A 109 5.11 1.81 6.85
N LEU A 110 4.92 2.73 5.90
CA LEU A 110 5.78 2.86 4.72
C LEU A 110 7.09 3.61 5.00
N SER A 111 7.26 4.14 6.22
CA SER A 111 8.42 4.91 6.67
C SER A 111 9.44 4.09 7.47
N TYR A 112 9.14 2.82 7.76
CA TYR A 112 10.03 1.94 8.52
C TYR A 112 10.58 0.79 7.67
N ALA A 113 11.85 0.37 7.82
CA ALA A 113 12.87 0.97 8.68
C ALA A 113 13.50 2.21 8.02
N GLU A 114 13.82 3.21 8.84
CA GLU A 114 14.44 4.46 8.39
C GLU A 114 15.70 4.23 7.53
N GLY A 115 15.83 4.98 6.45
CA GLY A 115 16.89 4.88 5.44
C GLY A 115 16.66 3.82 4.37
N THR A 116 15.78 2.85 4.61
CA THR A 116 15.51 1.69 3.73
C THR A 116 14.04 1.45 3.44
N SER A 117 13.16 2.32 3.96
CA SER A 117 11.71 2.18 3.82
C SER A 117 11.27 2.51 2.40
N ILE A 118 10.01 2.20 2.07
CA ILE A 118 9.44 2.55 0.77
C ILE A 118 9.44 4.07 0.58
N ASN A 119 9.11 4.82 1.62
CA ASN A 119 9.15 6.28 1.57
C ASN A 119 10.57 6.80 1.30
N ASP A 120 11.60 6.21 1.94
CA ASP A 120 13.00 6.59 1.70
C ASP A 120 13.46 6.28 0.27
N CYS A 121 12.87 5.26 -0.35
CA CYS A 121 13.19 4.85 -1.72
C CYS A 121 12.33 5.57 -2.77
N THR A 122 11.31 6.31 -2.35
CA THR A 122 10.39 7.00 -3.26
C THR A 122 11.02 8.30 -3.73
N ASP A 123 10.94 8.54 -5.03
CA ASP A 123 11.34 9.80 -5.63
C ASP A 123 10.34 10.89 -5.22
N GLN A 124 10.76 11.75 -4.29
CA GLN A 124 9.91 12.80 -3.73
C GLN A 124 9.55 13.86 -4.78
N ASP A 125 10.41 14.07 -5.79
CA ASP A 125 10.16 15.02 -6.87
C ASP A 125 9.10 14.49 -7.85
N SER A 126 8.80 13.19 -7.79
CA SER A 126 7.73 12.55 -8.57
C SER A 126 6.36 12.61 -7.90
N ILE A 127 6.29 13.04 -6.64
CA ILE A 127 5.05 13.12 -5.88
C ILE A 127 4.33 14.41 -6.26
N ILE A 128 3.16 14.24 -6.90
CA ILE A 128 2.27 15.31 -7.37
C ILE A 128 1.35 15.80 -6.25
#